data_AF-A0A842X4U8-F1
#
_entry.id   AF-A0A842X4U8-F1
#
_cell.length_a   1.000
_cell.length_b   1.000
_cell.length_c   1.000
_cell.angle_alpha   90.00
_cell.angle_beta   90.00
_cell.angle_gamma   90.00
#
_symmetry.space_group_name_H-M   'P 1'
#
loop_
_entity.id
_entity.type
_entity.pdbx_description
1 polymer ?
#
loop_
_entity_poly.entity_id
_entity_poly.type
_entity_poly.pdbx_seq_one_letter_code
_entity_poly.pdbx_strand_id
1 'polypeptide(L)'
;METHRSYPRMAYQLSSNNSKKEQPSGGVGGAHKNNAPNIHKTKKAGSTSFNVSGKKPILEILVALIIGATVLLLSDQIAALGDWGYVGAFLVSMMGSATILVPVPGWAVVVGLAKTLDPLTLGIVAGLGSAIGEITAYLFGNGIGRILEEKSKDFEKHKKWMRENDVWAIFVLSFLPNPVFDVAGLAAGAAKVHWLRFVGVCAVGRVLRFVLFGYAGYALFNGL
;
A
#
# COMPACT_ATOMS: atom_id res chain seq x y z
N MET A 1 2.53 69.91 -35.37
CA MET A 1 2.42 68.56 -34.82
C MET A 1 2.97 68.61 -33.39
N GLU A 2 2.32 69.27 -32.42
CA GLU A 2 1.07 68.88 -31.71
C GLU A 2 1.13 67.42 -31.20
N THR A 3 1.01 67.08 -29.91
CA THR A 3 0.68 67.82 -28.67
C THR A 3 1.23 67.08 -27.43
N HIS A 4 1.52 67.87 -26.39
CA HIS A 4 1.75 67.49 -24.99
C HIS A 4 0.51 66.90 -24.29
N ARG A 5 0.70 66.06 -23.26
CA ARG A 5 -0.07 66.01 -21.99
C ARG A 5 0.69 65.12 -21.00
N SER A 6 1.34 65.63 -19.94
CA SER A 6 0.83 66.17 -18.66
C SER A 6 0.01 65.18 -17.82
N TYR A 7 0.65 64.65 -16.76
CA TYR A 7 0.04 64.13 -15.51
C TYR A 7 -0.65 65.29 -14.72
N PRO A 8 -1.23 65.18 -13.48
CA PRO A 8 -1.65 64.07 -12.58
C PRO A 8 -3.05 64.33 -11.87
N ARG A 9 -3.35 63.59 -10.77
CA ARG A 9 -4.17 63.92 -9.56
C ARG A 9 -5.69 63.59 -9.45
N MET A 10 -5.97 62.85 -8.36
CA MET A 10 -6.94 63.07 -7.27
C MET A 10 -8.45 63.27 -7.50
N ALA A 11 -9.20 62.43 -6.76
CA ALA A 11 -10.30 62.75 -5.82
C ALA A 11 -11.42 63.72 -6.22
N TYR A 12 -12.65 63.20 -6.20
CA TYR A 12 -13.92 63.89 -5.91
C TYR A 12 -14.80 62.85 -5.19
N GLN A 13 -14.95 62.85 -3.86
CA GLN A 13 -15.87 63.65 -3.03
C GLN A 13 -17.33 63.75 -3.52
N LEU A 14 -18.20 63.13 -2.71
CA LEU A 14 -19.43 63.67 -2.10
C LEU A 14 -20.53 64.26 -3.01
N SER A 15 -21.71 63.65 -2.96
CA SER A 15 -23.00 64.37 -3.04
C SER A 15 -24.11 63.49 -2.46
N SER A 16 -24.58 63.84 -1.26
CA SER A 16 -25.97 64.24 -0.97
C SER A 16 -26.90 63.02 -0.69
N ASN A 17 -27.89 63.05 0.19
CA ASN A 17 -28.63 64.18 0.71
C ASN A 17 -29.36 63.79 2.01
N ASN A 18 -29.62 64.82 2.80
CA ASN A 18 -30.17 64.87 4.15
C ASN A 18 -31.71 64.91 4.10
N SER A 19 -32.43 64.23 5.01
CA SER A 19 -33.77 64.67 5.45
C SER A 19 -34.24 63.96 6.73
N LYS A 20 -34.01 64.65 7.86
CA LYS A 20 -34.91 64.94 9.01
C LYS A 20 -36.16 64.05 9.24
N LYS A 21 -36.38 63.65 10.50
CA LYS A 21 -37.39 64.19 11.45
C LYS A 21 -37.56 63.24 12.66
N GLU A 22 -37.21 63.69 13.86
CA GLU A 22 -38.13 64.06 14.98
C GLU A 22 -38.37 62.92 16.00
N GLN A 23 -37.79 63.09 17.19
CA GLN A 23 -38.26 62.58 18.50
C GLN A 23 -39.46 63.45 18.97
N PRO A 24 -40.36 63.05 19.93
CA PRO A 24 -39.96 62.45 21.22
C PRO A 24 -40.98 61.53 21.97
N SER A 25 -40.49 61.06 23.13
CA SER A 25 -41.22 60.76 24.38
C SER A 25 -41.68 59.32 24.68
N GLY A 26 -41.13 58.80 25.79
CA GLY A 26 -41.88 58.10 26.84
C GLY A 26 -42.19 56.61 26.64
N GLY A 27 -41.62 55.74 27.50
CA GLY A 27 -42.25 54.44 27.79
C GLY A 27 -41.29 53.27 28.01
N VAL A 28 -40.89 53.14 29.27
CA VAL A 28 -40.34 51.95 29.97
C VAL A 28 -40.86 50.61 29.44
N GLY A 29 -39.96 49.63 29.22
CA GLY A 29 -40.36 48.22 29.10
C GLY A 29 -39.31 47.36 28.40
N GLY A 30 -38.58 46.54 29.17
CA GLY A 30 -37.39 45.83 28.72
C GLY A 30 -37.61 44.74 27.66
N ALA A 31 -36.71 44.70 26.69
CA ALA A 31 -36.38 43.51 25.90
C ALA A 31 -35.05 43.74 25.15
N HIS A 32 -33.92 43.35 25.74
CA HIS A 32 -32.70 43.15 24.97
C HIS A 32 -32.38 41.65 24.93
N LYS A 33 -32.90 41.00 23.89
CA LYS A 33 -32.43 39.69 23.42
C LYS A 33 -30.99 39.89 22.97
N ASN A 34 -30.04 39.42 23.78
CA ASN A 34 -28.64 39.39 23.39
C ASN A 34 -28.41 38.23 22.42
N ASN A 35 -28.09 38.59 21.17
CA ASN A 35 -27.41 37.74 20.22
C ASN A 35 -26.05 37.34 20.80
N ALA A 36 -25.91 36.08 21.21
CA ALA A 36 -24.63 35.44 21.40
C ALA A 36 -24.29 34.60 20.15
N PRO A 37 -23.09 34.76 19.56
CA PRO A 37 -22.67 33.96 18.41
C PRO A 37 -22.51 32.49 18.79
N ASN A 38 -23.11 31.64 17.97
CA ASN A 38 -23.10 30.19 18.04
C ASN A 38 -21.70 29.68 17.63
N ILE A 39 -20.85 29.31 18.59
CA ILE A 39 -19.55 28.69 18.31
C ILE A 39 -19.36 27.48 19.23
N HIS A 40 -18.96 26.36 18.60
CA HIS A 40 -18.58 25.07 19.17
C HIS A 40 -19.70 23.99 19.29
N LYS A 41 -20.29 23.62 18.14
CA LYS A 41 -20.61 22.19 17.91
C LYS A 41 -19.29 21.44 17.72
N THR A 42 -18.87 20.75 18.77
CA THR A 42 -17.87 19.68 18.69
C THR A 42 -18.36 18.64 17.67
N LYS A 43 -17.60 18.47 16.58
CA LYS A 43 -17.85 17.39 15.61
C LYS A 43 -17.68 16.07 16.35
N LYS A 44 -18.80 15.38 16.58
CA LYS A 44 -18.83 13.95 16.93
C LYS A 44 -17.87 13.22 15.99
N ALA A 45 -16.88 12.55 16.56
CA ALA A 45 -16.09 11.55 15.87
C ALA A 45 -17.06 10.57 15.20
N GLY A 46 -17.15 10.65 13.88
CA GLY A 46 -17.89 9.68 13.09
C GLY A 46 -17.11 8.38 13.14
N SER A 47 -17.51 7.49 14.05
CA SER A 47 -17.15 6.09 13.99
C SER A 47 -17.62 5.56 12.63
N THR A 48 -16.69 5.38 11.71
CA THR A 48 -16.92 4.67 10.45
C THR A 48 -17.29 3.23 10.80
N SER A 49 -18.59 2.99 10.91
CA SER A 49 -19.15 1.66 11.11
C SER A 49 -18.85 0.83 9.86
N PHE A 50 -17.94 -0.12 10.01
CA PHE A 50 -17.59 -1.10 8.99
C PHE A 50 -18.76 -2.08 8.85
N ASN A 51 -19.73 -1.74 7.98
CA ASN A 51 -20.86 -2.63 7.73
C ASN A 51 -20.48 -3.68 6.68
N VAL A 52 -19.86 -4.77 7.15
CA VAL A 52 -19.60 -5.97 6.34
C VAL A 52 -20.89 -6.79 6.30
N SER A 53 -21.70 -6.56 5.27
CA SER A 53 -22.90 -7.35 5.03
C SER A 53 -22.53 -8.81 4.70
N GLY A 54 -22.57 -9.65 5.73
CA GLY A 54 -23.24 -10.95 5.76
C GLY A 54 -22.83 -12.02 4.74
N LYS A 55 -22.01 -12.98 5.23
CA LYS A 55 -21.77 -14.35 4.70
C LYS A 55 -20.71 -14.58 3.61
N LYS A 56 -19.97 -13.57 3.13
CA LYS A 56 -18.85 -13.79 2.19
C LYS A 56 -17.42 -13.81 2.76
N PRO A 57 -17.06 -13.17 3.90
CA PRO A 57 -15.67 -13.22 4.39
C PRO A 57 -15.33 -14.54 5.09
N ILE A 58 -16.33 -15.26 5.61
CA ILE A 58 -16.12 -16.52 6.33
C ILE A 58 -15.64 -17.61 5.36
N LEU A 59 -16.20 -17.66 4.15
CA LEU A 59 -15.79 -18.63 3.14
C LEU A 59 -14.35 -18.39 2.69
N GLU A 60 -13.96 -17.12 2.48
CA GLU A 60 -12.59 -16.75 2.08
C GLU A 60 -11.58 -17.08 3.18
N ILE A 61 -11.91 -16.77 4.44
CA ILE A 61 -11.10 -17.11 5.60
C ILE A 61 -11.03 -18.64 5.78
N LEU A 62 -12.12 -19.37 5.58
CA LEU A 62 -12.12 -20.84 5.64
C LEU A 62 -11.29 -21.45 4.51
N VAL A 63 -11.38 -20.94 3.28
CA VAL A 63 -10.55 -21.37 2.16
C VAL A 63 -9.08 -21.09 2.46
N ALA A 64 -8.75 -19.91 3.00
CA ALA A 64 -7.41 -19.57 3.44
C ALA A 64 -6.88 -20.54 4.50
N LEU A 65 -7.69 -20.84 5.51
CA LEU A 65 -7.35 -21.77 6.59
C LEU A 65 -7.23 -23.22 6.09
N ILE A 66 -8.07 -23.64 5.15
CA ILE A 66 -8.01 -24.98 4.54
C ILE A 66 -6.75 -25.11 3.69
N ILE A 67 -6.44 -24.15 2.83
CA ILE A 67 -5.18 -24.15 2.07
C ILE A 67 -4.01 -24.10 3.06
N GLY A 68 -4.13 -23.32 4.14
CA GLY A 68 -3.14 -23.17 5.22
C GLY A 68 -2.81 -24.49 5.89
N ALA A 69 -3.84 -25.15 6.38
CA ALA A 69 -3.78 -26.49 6.95
C ALA A 69 -3.26 -27.50 5.93
N THR A 70 -3.71 -27.43 4.67
CA THR A 70 -3.28 -28.33 3.59
C THR A 70 -1.77 -28.24 3.39
N VAL A 71 -1.20 -27.04 3.27
CA VAL A 71 0.25 -26.85 3.15
C VAL A 71 1.02 -27.35 4.38
N LEU A 72 0.50 -27.13 5.60
CA LEU A 72 1.14 -27.65 6.81
C LEU A 72 1.12 -29.19 6.83
N LEU A 73 0.02 -29.80 6.39
CA LEU A 73 -0.12 -31.26 6.24
C LEU A 73 0.72 -31.82 5.08
N LEU A 74 1.02 -30.99 4.07
CA LEU A 74 1.91 -31.32 2.95
C LEU A 74 3.35 -30.86 3.19
N SER A 75 3.70 -30.30 4.36
CA SER A 75 5.02 -29.74 4.61
C SER A 75 6.14 -30.76 4.42
N ASP A 76 5.89 -32.03 4.78
CA ASP A 76 6.80 -33.15 4.51
C ASP A 76 6.98 -33.43 3.01
N GLN A 77 5.91 -33.28 2.21
CA GLN A 77 5.95 -33.47 0.76
C GLN A 77 6.63 -32.27 0.06
N ILE A 78 6.46 -31.06 0.61
CA ILE A 78 7.17 -29.84 0.20
C ILE A 78 8.65 -29.94 0.58
N ALA A 79 8.98 -30.57 1.71
CA ALA A 79 10.36 -30.88 2.06
C ALA A 79 10.96 -31.90 1.08
N ALA A 80 10.19 -32.89 0.63
CA ALA A 80 10.62 -33.84 -0.41
C ALA A 80 10.86 -33.17 -1.78
N LEU A 81 10.21 -32.04 -2.10
CA LEU A 81 10.59 -31.21 -3.24
C LEU A 81 11.98 -30.60 -3.06
N GLY A 82 12.41 -30.31 -1.83
CA GLY A 82 13.77 -29.87 -1.51
C GLY A 82 14.85 -30.87 -1.91
N ASP A 83 14.54 -32.17 -1.92
CA ASP A 83 15.47 -33.22 -2.39
C ASP A 83 15.81 -33.10 -3.88
N TRP A 84 15.05 -32.30 -4.64
CA TRP A 84 15.30 -32.03 -6.06
C TRP A 84 16.33 -30.90 -6.26
N GLY A 85 16.98 -30.45 -5.19
CA GLY A 85 18.03 -29.44 -5.21
C GLY A 85 17.54 -28.09 -5.72
N TYR A 86 18.21 -27.55 -6.75
CA TYR A 86 17.88 -26.22 -7.31
C TYR A 86 16.46 -26.14 -7.86
N VAL A 87 15.95 -27.21 -8.51
CA VAL A 87 14.59 -27.23 -9.05
C VAL A 87 13.56 -27.19 -7.93
N GLY A 88 13.82 -27.94 -6.85
CA GLY A 88 13.04 -27.89 -5.63
C GLY A 88 12.95 -26.50 -5.04
N ALA A 89 14.10 -25.85 -4.85
CA ALA A 89 14.18 -24.49 -4.34
C ALA A 89 13.39 -23.48 -5.20
N PHE A 90 13.46 -23.60 -6.53
CA PHE A 90 12.67 -22.79 -7.46
C PHE A 90 11.16 -22.98 -7.25
N LEU A 91 10.68 -24.22 -7.25
CA LEU A 91 9.25 -24.51 -7.17
C LEU A 91 8.68 -24.13 -5.82
N VAL A 92 9.38 -24.46 -4.73
CA VAL A 92 8.94 -24.14 -3.37
C VAL A 92 8.89 -22.63 -3.16
N SER A 93 9.90 -21.88 -3.61
CA SER A 93 9.91 -20.42 -3.49
C SER A 93 8.83 -19.77 -4.36
N MET A 94 8.59 -20.29 -5.57
CA MET A 94 7.50 -19.84 -6.44
C MET A 94 6.13 -20.07 -5.81
N MET A 95 5.88 -21.27 -5.31
CA MET A 95 4.62 -21.60 -4.66
C MET A 95 4.43 -20.79 -3.37
N GLY A 96 5.47 -20.66 -2.55
CA GLY A 96 5.41 -19.91 -1.30
C GLY A 96 5.12 -18.41 -1.47
N SER A 97 5.56 -17.79 -2.56
CA SER A 97 5.19 -16.40 -2.89
C SER A 97 3.87 -16.29 -3.67
N ALA A 98 3.42 -17.35 -4.35
CA ALA A 98 2.12 -17.35 -5.04
C ALA A 98 0.94 -17.48 -4.06
N THR A 99 1.14 -18.12 -2.91
CA THR A 99 0.08 -18.38 -1.93
C THR A 99 -0.13 -17.20 -0.99
N ILE A 100 -1.01 -16.28 -1.37
CA ILE A 100 -1.43 -15.12 -0.55
C ILE A 100 -1.98 -15.55 0.82
N LEU A 101 -2.54 -16.75 0.94
CA LEU A 101 -3.27 -17.21 2.11
C LEU A 101 -2.43 -18.11 3.03
N VAL A 102 -1.31 -18.63 2.52
CA VAL A 102 -0.48 -19.57 3.25
C VAL A 102 0.97 -19.28 2.99
N PRO A 103 1.64 -18.59 3.92
CA PRO A 103 3.07 -18.39 3.78
C PRO A 103 3.77 -19.74 4.00
N VAL A 104 4.11 -20.41 2.89
CA VAL A 104 5.17 -21.43 2.93
C VAL A 104 6.46 -20.65 3.16
N PRO A 105 7.24 -20.92 4.22
CA PRO A 105 8.51 -20.24 4.44
C PRO A 105 9.54 -20.72 3.41
N GLY A 106 9.42 -20.26 2.15
CA GLY A 106 10.32 -20.63 1.06
C GLY A 106 11.78 -20.27 1.35
N TRP A 107 12.01 -19.27 2.20
CA TRP A 107 13.32 -18.93 2.73
C TRP A 107 13.92 -20.03 3.63
N ALA A 108 13.10 -20.76 4.39
CA ALA A 108 13.59 -21.80 5.30
C ALA A 108 14.14 -23.01 4.54
N VAL A 109 13.49 -23.38 3.43
CA VAL A 109 13.99 -24.42 2.52
C VAL A 109 15.32 -24.00 1.90
N VAL A 110 15.46 -22.74 1.49
CA VAL A 110 16.73 -22.20 0.97
C VAL A 110 17.83 -22.22 2.01
N VAL A 111 17.54 -21.85 3.26
CA VAL A 111 18.51 -21.96 4.35
C VAL A 111 18.96 -23.41 4.53
N GLY A 112 18.04 -24.38 4.57
CA GLY A 112 18.36 -25.80 4.73
C GLY A 112 19.18 -26.39 3.58
N LEU A 113 18.83 -26.06 2.33
CA LEU A 113 19.52 -26.54 1.14
C LEU A 113 20.92 -25.91 0.94
N ALA A 114 21.19 -24.77 1.58
CA ALA A 114 22.51 -24.14 1.53
C ALA A 114 23.62 -24.97 2.20
N LYS A 115 23.26 -26.02 2.96
CA LYS A 115 24.23 -26.98 3.50
C LYS A 115 24.93 -27.77 2.39
N THR A 116 24.24 -28.09 1.31
CA THR A 116 24.72 -29.03 0.26
C THR A 116 24.85 -28.38 -1.11
N LEU A 117 24.19 -27.25 -1.35
CA LEU A 117 24.21 -26.54 -2.62
C LEU A 117 25.02 -25.24 -2.54
N ASP A 118 25.54 -24.81 -3.69
CA ASP A 118 26.17 -23.49 -3.82
C ASP A 118 25.16 -22.37 -3.46
N PRO A 119 25.45 -21.53 -2.45
CA PRO A 119 24.49 -20.56 -1.91
C PRO A 119 24.12 -19.45 -2.90
N LEU A 120 25.03 -19.08 -3.80
CA LEU A 120 24.79 -18.05 -4.81
C LEU A 120 23.76 -18.53 -5.83
N THR A 121 24.01 -19.70 -6.45
CA THR A 121 23.12 -20.30 -7.44
C THR A 121 21.76 -20.62 -6.82
N LEU A 122 21.76 -21.14 -5.60
CA LEU A 122 20.55 -21.46 -4.85
C LEU A 122 19.69 -20.20 -4.63
N GLY A 123 20.31 -19.11 -4.19
CA GLY A 123 19.62 -17.83 -3.97
C GLY A 123 19.06 -17.21 -5.25
N ILE A 124 19.81 -17.28 -6.36
CA ILE A 124 19.33 -16.80 -7.67
C ILE A 124 18.11 -17.58 -8.12
N VAL A 125 18.20 -18.91 -8.11
CA VAL A 125 17.13 -19.80 -8.57
C VAL A 125 15.87 -19.63 -7.71
N ALA A 126 16.02 -19.62 -6.38
CA ALA A 126 14.89 -19.39 -5.49
C ALA A 126 14.32 -17.97 -5.58
N GLY A 127 15.18 -16.96 -5.78
CA GLY A 127 14.72 -15.58 -5.96
C GLY A 127 13.88 -15.40 -7.23
N LEU A 128 14.27 -16.04 -8.33
CA LEU A 128 13.49 -16.04 -9.57
C LEU A 128 12.17 -16.78 -9.43
N GLY A 129 12.18 -17.95 -8.77
CA GLY A 129 10.96 -18.69 -8.44
C GLY A 129 9.99 -17.81 -7.66
N SER A 130 10.45 -17.23 -6.55
CA SER A 130 9.67 -16.30 -5.72
C SER A 130 9.12 -15.11 -6.52
N ALA A 131 9.92 -14.50 -7.40
CA ALA A 131 9.47 -13.39 -8.24
C ALA A 131 8.35 -13.78 -9.20
N ILE A 132 8.37 -14.99 -9.76
CA ILE A 132 7.28 -15.53 -10.58
C ILE A 132 6.03 -15.73 -9.73
N GLY A 133 6.18 -16.28 -8.51
CA GLY A 133 5.07 -16.42 -7.56
C GLY A 133 4.37 -15.08 -7.28
N GLU A 134 5.17 -14.03 -7.09
CA GLU A 134 4.70 -12.68 -6.79
C GLU A 134 3.81 -12.07 -7.88
N ILE A 135 3.94 -12.51 -9.14
CA ILE A 135 3.08 -12.04 -10.23
C ILE A 135 1.61 -12.28 -9.90
N THR A 136 1.29 -13.37 -9.19
CA THR A 136 -0.06 -13.68 -8.72
C THR A 136 -0.59 -12.57 -7.80
N ALA A 137 0.22 -12.14 -6.81
CA ALA A 137 -0.11 -11.06 -5.90
C ALA A 137 -0.29 -9.72 -6.64
N TYR A 138 0.54 -9.46 -7.64
CA TYR A 138 0.42 -8.28 -8.51
C TYR A 138 -0.89 -8.26 -9.29
N LEU A 139 -1.27 -9.38 -9.92
CA LEU A 139 -2.53 -9.48 -10.65
C LEU A 139 -3.74 -9.30 -9.73
N PHE A 140 -3.69 -9.87 -8.52
CA PHE A 140 -4.75 -9.70 -7.53
C PHE A 140 -4.86 -8.25 -7.07
N GLY A 141 -3.73 -7.61 -6.75
CA GLY A 141 -3.67 -6.19 -6.41
C GLY A 141 -4.21 -5.31 -7.55
N ASN A 142 -3.87 -5.62 -8.78
CA ASN A 142 -4.37 -4.93 -9.98
C ASN A 142 -5.91 -5.01 -10.10
N GLY A 143 -6.52 -6.12 -9.70
CA GLY A 143 -7.97 -6.27 -9.58
C GLY A 143 -8.55 -5.38 -8.47
N ILE A 144 -8.03 -5.50 -7.25
CA ILE A 144 -8.48 -4.73 -6.07
C ILE A 144 -8.35 -3.22 -6.29
N GLY A 145 -7.26 -2.78 -6.91
CA GLY A 145 -7.01 -1.37 -7.20
C GLY A 145 -8.16 -0.71 -7.97
N ARG A 146 -8.77 -1.41 -8.95
CA ARG A 146 -9.91 -0.87 -9.73
C ARG A 146 -11.11 -0.57 -8.83
N ILE A 147 -11.38 -1.46 -7.88
CA ILE A 147 -12.51 -1.32 -6.94
C ILE A 147 -12.25 -0.18 -5.95
N LEU A 148 -10.99 0.00 -5.52
CA LEU A 148 -10.60 1.06 -4.58
C LEU A 148 -10.61 2.44 -5.22
N GLU A 149 -10.21 2.56 -6.49
CA GLU A 149 -10.27 3.81 -7.27
C GLU A 149 -11.69 4.39 -7.31
N GLU A 150 -12.69 3.52 -7.47
CA GLU A 150 -14.11 3.92 -7.50
C GLU A 150 -14.63 4.37 -6.14
N LYS A 151 -14.02 3.92 -5.04
CA LYS A 151 -14.55 4.08 -3.67
C LYS A 151 -13.82 5.12 -2.83
N SER A 152 -12.57 5.48 -3.14
CA SER A 152 -11.76 6.34 -2.27
C SER A 152 -10.88 7.33 -3.03
N LYS A 153 -11.07 8.62 -2.75
CA LYS A 153 -10.19 9.69 -3.28
C LYS A 153 -8.80 9.70 -2.64
N ASP A 154 -8.65 9.15 -1.43
CA ASP A 154 -7.35 9.07 -0.75
C ASP A 154 -6.49 7.93 -1.30
N PHE A 155 -7.10 6.92 -1.94
CA PHE A 155 -6.37 5.86 -2.63
C PHE A 155 -5.53 6.40 -3.79
N GLU A 156 -6.03 7.40 -4.52
CA GLU A 156 -5.30 8.04 -5.63
C GLU A 156 -3.99 8.70 -5.19
N LYS A 157 -3.93 9.26 -3.97
CA LYS A 157 -2.68 9.82 -3.42
C LYS A 157 -1.61 8.73 -3.21
N HIS A 158 -2.01 7.61 -2.61
CA HIS A 158 -1.12 6.47 -2.34
C HIS A 158 -0.64 5.82 -3.64
N LYS A 159 -1.56 5.66 -4.60
CA LYS A 159 -1.26 5.16 -5.95
C LYS A 159 -0.28 6.05 -6.69
N LYS A 160 -0.46 7.37 -6.64
CA LYS A 160 0.47 8.34 -7.25
C LYS A 160 1.87 8.23 -6.64
N TRP A 161 1.97 8.25 -5.31
CA TRP A 161 3.24 8.12 -4.61
C TRP A 161 3.96 6.81 -4.97
N MET A 162 3.24 5.69 -5.00
CA MET A 162 3.79 4.38 -5.36
C MET A 162 4.28 4.34 -6.81
N ARG A 163 3.56 4.99 -7.74
CA ARG A 163 3.98 5.06 -9.16
C ARG A 163 5.22 5.93 -9.37
N GLU A 164 5.32 7.05 -8.64
CA GLU A 164 6.47 7.96 -8.72
C GLU A 164 7.73 7.32 -8.13
N ASN A 165 7.58 6.45 -7.13
CA ASN A 165 8.67 5.78 -6.43
C ASN A 165 8.72 4.27 -6.72
N ASP A 166 8.16 3.82 -7.85
CA ASP A 166 7.88 2.40 -8.12
C ASP A 166 9.12 1.51 -7.98
N VAL A 167 10.25 1.91 -8.57
CA VAL A 167 11.51 1.17 -8.47
C VAL A 167 11.97 1.02 -7.01
N TRP A 168 12.05 2.11 -6.25
CA TRP A 168 12.55 2.04 -4.88
C TRP A 168 11.57 1.34 -3.94
N ALA A 169 10.28 1.64 -4.06
CA ALA A 169 9.26 1.04 -3.22
C ALA A 169 9.20 -0.48 -3.44
N ILE A 170 9.18 -0.93 -4.70
CA ILE A 170 9.14 -2.37 -5.02
C ILE A 170 10.42 -3.04 -4.56
N PHE A 171 11.59 -2.45 -4.84
CA PHE A 171 12.87 -3.04 -4.43
C PHE A 171 12.93 -3.26 -2.92
N VAL A 172 12.65 -2.23 -2.13
CA VAL A 172 12.70 -2.29 -0.66
C VAL A 172 11.69 -3.28 -0.11
N LEU A 173 10.46 -3.27 -0.61
CA LEU A 173 9.40 -4.19 -0.16
C LEU A 173 9.68 -5.65 -0.54
N SER A 174 10.29 -5.89 -1.70
CA SER A 174 10.66 -7.24 -2.15
C SER A 174 11.92 -7.77 -1.45
N PHE A 175 12.88 -6.88 -1.16
CA PHE A 175 14.16 -7.22 -0.52
C PHE A 175 14.02 -7.48 0.98
N LEU A 176 13.30 -6.61 1.70
CA LEU A 176 13.16 -6.76 3.14
C LEU A 176 12.35 -8.02 3.47
N PRO A 177 12.76 -8.80 4.48
CA PRO A 177 11.97 -9.91 4.97
C PRO A 177 10.68 -9.40 5.61
N ASN A 178 9.64 -9.25 4.81
CA ASN A 178 8.34 -8.77 5.28
C ASN A 178 7.65 -9.90 6.07
N PRO A 179 7.38 -9.73 7.37
CA PRO A 179 7.06 -10.84 8.28
C PRO A 179 5.66 -11.42 8.16
N VAL A 180 4.79 -10.93 7.25
CA VAL A 180 3.40 -11.42 7.23
C VAL A 180 2.87 -11.72 5.83
N PHE A 181 3.14 -10.91 4.80
CA PHE A 181 2.70 -11.19 3.43
C PHE A 181 3.63 -10.52 2.42
N ASP A 182 3.72 -11.08 1.23
CA ASP A 182 4.42 -10.49 0.09
C ASP A 182 3.58 -9.30 -0.45
N VAL A 183 3.69 -8.17 0.26
CA VAL A 183 2.90 -6.92 0.05
C VAL A 183 3.33 -6.17 -1.21
N ALA A 184 4.55 -6.43 -1.70
CA ALA A 184 5.12 -5.72 -2.84
C ALA A 184 4.26 -5.89 -4.10
N GLY A 185 3.91 -7.14 -4.46
CA GLY A 185 3.04 -7.44 -5.59
C GLY A 185 1.68 -6.79 -5.47
N LEU A 186 0.98 -7.04 -4.34
CA LEU A 186 -0.35 -6.48 -4.08
C LEU A 186 -0.37 -4.95 -4.20
N ALA A 187 0.59 -4.27 -3.56
CA ALA A 187 0.66 -2.81 -3.57
C ALA A 187 1.00 -2.27 -4.97
N ALA A 188 1.97 -2.87 -5.67
CA ALA A 188 2.36 -2.45 -7.02
C ALA A 188 1.23 -2.68 -8.03
N GLY A 189 0.51 -3.79 -7.91
CA GLY A 189 -0.67 -4.12 -8.69
C GLY A 189 -1.79 -3.12 -8.45
N ALA A 190 -2.12 -2.86 -7.18
CA ALA A 190 -3.16 -1.91 -6.80
C ALA A 190 -2.84 -0.49 -7.29
N ALA A 191 -1.56 -0.11 -7.28
CA ALA A 191 -1.08 1.15 -7.82
C ALA A 191 -0.92 1.18 -9.34
N LYS A 192 -1.21 0.08 -10.06
CA LYS A 192 -1.13 -0.01 -11.52
C LYS A 192 0.27 0.33 -12.06
N VAL A 193 1.33 -0.16 -11.41
CA VAL A 193 2.71 0.01 -11.89
C VAL A 193 2.87 -0.66 -13.27
N HIS A 194 3.86 -0.26 -14.08
CA HIS A 194 4.11 -0.96 -15.34
C HIS A 194 4.66 -2.38 -15.10
N TRP A 195 4.10 -3.40 -15.76
CA TRP A 195 4.37 -4.81 -15.43
C TRP A 195 5.86 -5.20 -15.53
N LEU A 196 6.58 -4.74 -16.56
CA LEU A 196 8.01 -5.05 -16.73
C LEU A 196 8.87 -4.41 -15.64
N ARG A 197 8.50 -3.20 -15.19
CA ARG A 197 9.23 -2.51 -14.11
C ARG A 197 9.03 -3.26 -12.81
N PHE A 198 7.80 -3.69 -12.53
CA PHE A 198 7.52 -4.52 -11.37
C PHE A 198 8.29 -5.84 -11.41
N VAL A 199 8.18 -6.63 -12.48
CA VAL A 199 8.85 -7.94 -12.55
C VAL A 199 10.35 -7.82 -12.47
N GLY A 200 10.97 -6.89 -13.21
CA GLY A 200 12.42 -6.69 -13.17
C GLY A 200 12.92 -6.28 -11.79
N VAL A 201 12.32 -5.27 -11.18
CA VAL A 201 12.75 -4.76 -9.87
C VAL A 201 12.45 -5.76 -8.74
N CYS A 202 11.27 -6.40 -8.79
CA CYS A 202 10.90 -7.43 -7.83
C CYS A 202 11.85 -8.64 -7.92
N ALA A 203 12.20 -9.08 -9.14
CA ALA A 203 13.15 -10.17 -9.33
C ALA A 203 14.51 -9.84 -8.72
N VAL A 204 15.05 -8.64 -8.95
CA VAL A 204 16.32 -8.22 -8.35
C VAL A 204 16.23 -8.21 -6.81
N GLY A 205 15.18 -7.61 -6.25
CA GLY A 205 14.99 -7.58 -4.80
C GLY A 205 14.89 -8.97 -4.18
N ARG A 206 14.15 -9.89 -4.82
CA ARG A 206 13.98 -11.27 -4.37
C ARG A 206 15.25 -12.09 -4.51
N VAL A 207 15.96 -11.99 -5.64
CA VAL A 207 17.26 -12.65 -5.82
C VAL A 207 18.23 -12.23 -4.73
N LEU A 208 18.37 -10.93 -4.47
CA LEU A 208 19.26 -10.47 -3.40
C LEU A 208 18.85 -11.00 -2.02
N ARG A 209 17.55 -10.96 -1.69
CA ARG A 209 17.02 -11.50 -0.43
C ARG A 209 17.32 -12.99 -0.28
N PHE A 210 17.08 -13.78 -1.32
CA PHE A 210 17.28 -15.23 -1.29
C PHE A 210 18.76 -15.63 -1.33
N VAL A 211 19.61 -14.85 -2.00
CA VAL A 211 21.07 -14.99 -1.91
C VAL A 211 21.55 -14.75 -0.48
N LEU A 212 21.03 -13.71 0.21
CA LEU A 212 21.36 -13.49 1.63
C LEU A 212 20.93 -14.67 2.50
N PHE A 213 19.74 -15.24 2.28
CA PHE A 213 19.32 -16.44 3.01
C PHE A 213 20.17 -17.67 2.69
N GLY A 214 20.57 -17.85 1.43
CA GLY A 214 21.48 -18.90 1.01
C GLY A 214 22.82 -18.79 1.73
N TYR A 215 23.44 -17.60 1.73
CA TYR A 215 24.70 -17.37 2.46
C TYR A 215 24.53 -17.48 3.98
N ALA A 216 23.41 -17.01 4.55
CA ALA A 216 23.13 -17.17 5.98
C ALA A 216 23.00 -18.64 6.37
N GLY A 217 22.33 -19.47 5.55
CA GLY A 217 22.25 -20.91 5.76
C GLY A 217 23.60 -21.60 5.58
N TYR A 218 24.35 -21.24 4.53
CA TYR A 218 25.69 -21.75 4.32
C TYR A 218 26.61 -21.46 5.50
N ALA A 219 26.60 -20.22 6.02
CA ALA A 219 27.32 -19.86 7.23
C ALA A 219 26.82 -20.68 8.43
N LEU A 220 25.51 -20.74 8.68
CA LEU A 220 24.94 -21.50 9.80
C LEU A 220 25.38 -22.98 9.85
N PHE A 221 25.55 -23.64 8.70
CA PHE A 221 25.92 -25.06 8.63
C PHE A 221 27.42 -25.32 8.45
N ASN A 222 28.19 -24.35 7.96
CA ASN A 222 29.64 -24.48 7.73
C ASN A 222 30.51 -23.62 8.66
N GLY A 223 29.91 -22.84 9.58
CA GLY A 223 30.63 -22.07 10.60
C GLY A 223 29.72 -21.12 11.41
N LEU A 224 29.43 -21.31 12.71
CA LEU A 224 30.20 -21.86 13.84
C LEU A 224 31.01 -23.15 13.62
#